data_AF-A0A955XHS1-F1
#
_entry.id   AF-A0A955XHS1-F1
#
_cell.length_a   1.000
_cell.length_b   1.000
_cell.length_c   1.000
_cell.angle_alpha   90.00
_cell.angle_beta   90.00
_cell.angle_gamma   90.00
#
_symmetry.space_group_name_H-M   'P 1'
#
loop_
_entity.id
_entity.type
_entity.pdbx_description
1 polymer ?
#
loop_
_entity_poly.entity_id
_entity_poly.type
_entity_poly.pdbx_seq_one_letter_code
_entity_poly.pdbx_strand_id
1 'polypeptide(L)'
;TPALLAAGLCVARPAMRGYAPSSRSDHRDYRPLTLGRDLLAIAEALSPDRPVHLFGHDWGAVAGYAAAALAPARIATLTTAAVPHLRFAHRFLHPRQLRRSWYIGLFQLERADAALARDDLALVDRLWRDWSPGYEASPDELERVKSGMRGRIADVLGYYRAVRLASGERVLFARTEPPSLYLHGEDDGCVGIELSEGVEGAYAGPIDVVRVPGAGHFLHLEQPELVNRRLLAHLASR
;
A
#
# COMPACT_ATOMS: atom_id res chain seq x y z
N THR A 1 4.93 14.61 2.78
CA THR A 1 5.11 15.54 1.63
C THR A 1 5.92 16.78 1.97
N PRO A 2 5.57 17.61 2.99
CA PRO A 2 6.34 18.84 3.27
C PRO A 2 7.83 18.56 3.54
N ALA A 3 8.14 17.53 4.31
CA ALA A 3 9.52 17.11 4.58
C ALA A 3 10.31 16.71 3.30
N LEU A 4 9.66 16.08 2.32
CA LEU A 4 10.29 15.69 1.06
C LEU A 4 10.55 16.90 0.17
N LEU A 5 9.60 17.82 0.08
CA LEU A 5 9.76 19.07 -0.66
C LEU A 5 10.86 19.95 -0.04
N ALA A 6 10.92 20.03 1.29
CA ALA A 6 11.96 20.75 2.02
C ALA A 6 13.36 20.15 1.78
N ALA A 7 13.44 18.85 1.48
CA ALA A 7 14.68 18.17 1.08
C ALA A 7 15.02 18.35 -0.41
N GLY A 8 14.27 19.17 -1.16
CA GLY A 8 14.52 19.46 -2.57
C GLY A 8 14.02 18.40 -3.55
N LEU A 9 13.20 17.45 -3.10
CA LEU A 9 12.65 16.40 -3.95
C LEU A 9 11.44 16.89 -4.75
N CYS A 10 11.35 16.47 -6.01
CA CYS A 10 10.10 16.56 -6.77
C CYS A 10 9.18 15.40 -6.35
N VAL A 11 7.93 15.70 -5.95
CA VAL A 11 7.01 14.72 -5.39
C VAL A 11 5.71 14.66 -6.19
N ALA A 12 5.38 13.47 -6.69
CA ALA A 12 4.08 13.15 -7.26
C ALA A 12 3.27 12.25 -6.32
N ARG A 13 1.95 12.48 -6.24
CA ARG A 13 1.00 11.71 -5.41
C ARG A 13 -0.22 11.32 -6.23
N PRO A 14 -0.08 10.43 -7.22
CA PRO A 14 -1.21 10.02 -8.04
C PRO A 14 -2.25 9.30 -7.19
N ALA A 15 -3.53 9.50 -7.49
CA ALA A 15 -4.57 8.64 -6.96
C ALA A 15 -4.47 7.25 -7.59
N MET A 16 -4.58 6.21 -6.78
CA MET A 16 -4.66 4.85 -7.31
C MET A 16 -5.90 4.68 -8.19
N ARG A 17 -5.87 3.70 -9.10
CA ARG A 17 -6.97 3.47 -10.04
C ARG A 17 -8.33 3.36 -9.33
N GLY A 18 -9.34 4.02 -9.86
CA GLY A 18 -10.70 4.03 -9.31
C GLY A 18 -10.98 5.10 -8.25
N TYR A 19 -9.97 5.64 -7.57
CA TYR A 19 -10.15 6.62 -6.48
C TYR A 19 -10.35 8.08 -6.96
N ALA A 20 -9.85 8.45 -8.14
CA ALA A 20 -10.06 9.78 -8.73
C ALA A 20 -10.77 9.68 -10.09
N PRO A 21 -11.46 10.73 -10.58
CA PRO A 21 -12.10 10.68 -11.91
C PRO A 21 -11.12 10.28 -13.01
N SER A 22 -9.91 10.82 -12.96
CA SER A 22 -8.82 10.57 -13.91
C SER A 22 -8.19 9.19 -13.80
N SER A 23 -8.43 8.45 -12.71
CA SER A 23 -7.83 7.13 -12.48
C SER A 23 -8.81 5.98 -12.74
N ARG A 24 -10.00 6.26 -13.27
CA ARG A 24 -10.97 5.22 -13.63
C ARG A 24 -10.52 4.48 -14.89
N SER A 25 -10.77 3.18 -14.92
CA SER A 25 -10.53 2.33 -16.09
C SER A 25 -11.83 1.60 -16.42
N ASP A 26 -12.18 1.56 -17.70
CA ASP A 26 -13.38 0.85 -18.18
C ASP A 26 -13.26 -0.66 -17.94
N HIS A 27 -12.04 -1.19 -17.83
CA HIS A 27 -11.77 -2.62 -17.72
C HIS A 27 -11.67 -3.14 -16.27
N ARG A 28 -11.88 -2.29 -15.25
CA ARG A 28 -11.92 -2.66 -13.80
C ARG A 28 -10.88 -3.73 -13.38
N ASP A 29 -9.67 -3.62 -13.91
CA ASP A 29 -8.58 -4.56 -13.62
C ASP A 29 -7.71 -4.03 -12.47
N TYR A 30 -7.88 -4.62 -11.29
CA TYR A 30 -7.16 -4.23 -10.07
C TYR A 30 -6.09 -5.24 -9.66
N ARG A 31 -5.66 -6.11 -10.58
CA ARG A 31 -4.59 -7.08 -10.29
C ARG A 31 -3.27 -6.36 -9.98
N PRO A 32 -2.42 -6.92 -9.11
CA PRO A 32 -1.15 -6.30 -8.72
C PRO A 32 -0.27 -5.85 -9.89
N LEU A 33 -0.12 -6.68 -10.95
CA LEU A 33 0.67 -6.28 -12.12
C LEU A 33 0.10 -5.08 -12.86
N THR A 34 -1.22 -4.94 -12.92
CA THR A 34 -1.85 -3.77 -13.54
C THR A 34 -1.57 -2.53 -12.70
N LEU A 35 -1.62 -2.63 -11.37
CA LEU A 35 -1.23 -1.53 -10.47
C LEU A 35 0.26 -1.13 -10.63
N GLY A 36 1.15 -2.11 -10.76
CA GLY A 36 2.56 -1.86 -11.02
C GLY A 36 2.80 -1.15 -12.36
N ARG A 37 2.06 -1.54 -13.41
CA ARG A 37 2.13 -0.88 -14.72
C ARG A 37 1.66 0.58 -14.68
N ASP A 38 0.61 0.90 -13.92
CA ASP A 38 0.19 2.29 -13.72
C ASP A 38 1.32 3.13 -13.13
N LEU A 39 1.99 2.64 -12.08
CA LEU A 39 3.11 3.35 -11.44
C LEU A 39 4.27 3.56 -12.42
N LEU A 40 4.61 2.55 -13.22
CA LEU A 40 5.66 2.66 -14.23
C LEU A 40 5.30 3.66 -15.35
N ALA A 41 4.04 3.69 -15.78
CA ALA A 41 3.58 4.67 -16.78
C ALA A 41 3.65 6.11 -16.24
N ILE A 42 3.30 6.31 -14.96
CA ILE A 42 3.42 7.60 -14.30
C ILE A 42 4.89 7.99 -14.13
N ALA A 43 5.76 7.05 -13.74
CA ALA A 43 7.20 7.27 -13.63
C ALA A 43 7.81 7.67 -14.98
N GLU A 44 7.41 7.00 -16.07
CA GLU A 44 7.83 7.36 -17.43
C GLU A 44 7.41 8.77 -17.82
N ALA A 45 6.16 9.14 -17.54
CA ALA A 45 5.65 10.47 -17.90
C ALA A 45 6.33 11.61 -17.12
N LEU A 46 6.73 11.37 -15.87
CA LEU A 46 7.30 12.39 -14.99
C LEU A 46 8.83 12.41 -14.97
N SER A 47 9.47 11.28 -15.29
CA SER A 47 10.91 11.07 -15.25
C SER A 47 11.32 10.04 -16.32
N PRO A 48 11.24 10.41 -17.61
CA PRO A 48 11.51 9.49 -18.72
C PRO A 48 12.97 8.98 -18.70
N ASP A 49 13.91 9.88 -18.41
CA ASP A 49 15.34 9.59 -18.54
C ASP A 49 16.00 9.07 -17.26
N ARG A 50 15.29 9.03 -16.14
CA ARG A 50 15.86 8.70 -14.83
C ARG A 50 14.96 7.77 -14.03
N PRO A 51 15.54 6.83 -13.24
CA PRO A 51 14.76 6.05 -12.30
C PRO A 51 14.17 6.95 -11.21
N VAL A 52 13.06 6.50 -10.61
CA VAL A 52 12.33 7.23 -9.57
C VAL A 52 12.42 6.53 -8.22
N HIS A 53 12.25 7.29 -7.14
CA HIS A 53 12.04 6.72 -5.82
C HIS A 53 10.54 6.44 -5.64
N LEU A 54 10.20 5.22 -5.22
CA LEU A 54 8.82 4.84 -4.96
C LEU A 54 8.55 4.71 -3.46
N PHE A 55 7.40 5.24 -3.03
CA PHE A 55 6.83 4.98 -1.71
C PHE A 55 5.44 4.38 -1.89
N GLY A 56 5.19 3.23 -1.29
CA GLY A 56 3.90 2.53 -1.32
C GLY A 56 3.44 2.11 0.06
N HIS A 57 2.21 2.44 0.43
CA HIS A 57 1.55 1.96 1.65
C HIS A 57 0.37 1.07 1.27
N ASP A 58 0.19 -0.04 1.96
CA ASP A 58 -0.91 -1.00 1.74
C ASP A 58 -1.00 -1.48 0.27
N TRP A 59 -2.11 -1.27 -0.46
CA TRP A 59 -2.20 -1.54 -1.90
C TRP A 59 -1.15 -0.81 -2.74
N GLY A 60 -0.66 0.34 -2.27
CA GLY A 60 0.47 1.04 -2.86
C GLY A 60 1.79 0.27 -2.71
N ALA A 61 1.98 -0.47 -1.61
CA ALA A 61 3.13 -1.36 -1.44
C ALA A 61 3.04 -2.54 -2.43
N VAL A 62 1.85 -3.13 -2.59
CA VAL A 62 1.57 -4.17 -3.60
C VAL A 62 1.91 -3.68 -5.00
N ALA A 63 1.49 -2.46 -5.35
CA ALA A 63 1.82 -1.83 -6.63
C ALA A 63 3.33 -1.58 -6.77
N GLY A 64 4.01 -1.14 -5.71
CA GLY A 64 5.45 -0.91 -5.67
C GLY A 64 6.26 -2.18 -5.91
N TYR A 65 5.89 -3.30 -5.27
CA TYR A 65 6.50 -4.61 -5.52
C TYR A 65 6.30 -5.05 -6.97
N ALA A 66 5.08 -4.89 -7.50
CA ALA A 66 4.80 -5.23 -8.89
C ALA A 66 5.62 -4.38 -9.88
N ALA A 67 5.76 -3.08 -9.64
CA ALA A 67 6.57 -2.18 -10.46
C ALA A 67 8.06 -2.58 -10.42
N ALA A 68 8.61 -2.83 -9.22
CA ALA A 68 9.99 -3.25 -9.04
C ALA A 68 10.28 -4.63 -9.67
N ALA A 69 9.29 -5.54 -9.66
CA ALA A 69 9.43 -6.84 -10.30
C ALA A 69 9.34 -6.77 -11.84
N LEU A 70 8.57 -5.80 -12.38
CA LEU A 70 8.41 -5.60 -13.82
C LEU A 70 9.56 -4.82 -14.46
N ALA A 71 10.08 -3.80 -13.78
CA ALA A 71 11.11 -2.91 -14.32
C ALA A 71 12.03 -2.38 -13.20
N PRO A 72 12.86 -3.23 -12.57
CA PRO A 72 13.70 -2.84 -11.42
C PRO A 72 14.64 -1.67 -11.75
N ALA A 73 15.15 -1.60 -12.99
CA ALA A 73 16.01 -0.52 -13.46
C ALA A 73 15.35 0.88 -13.48
N ARG A 74 14.01 0.96 -13.39
CA ARG A 74 13.27 2.23 -13.29
C ARG A 74 13.07 2.71 -11.87
N ILE A 75 13.46 1.91 -10.88
CA ILE A 75 13.24 2.20 -9.46
C ILE A 75 14.59 2.44 -8.80
N ALA A 76 14.86 3.70 -8.43
CA ALA A 76 16.10 4.08 -7.75
C ALA A 76 16.11 3.52 -6.33
N THR A 77 15.00 3.67 -5.62
CA THR A 77 14.75 3.05 -4.32
C THR A 77 13.27 2.71 -4.15
N LEU A 78 12.99 1.69 -3.32
CA LEU A 78 11.62 1.27 -2.99
C LEU A 78 11.38 1.34 -1.48
N THR A 79 10.49 2.24 -1.05
CA THR A 79 9.94 2.21 0.30
C THR A 79 8.55 1.58 0.30
N THR A 80 8.35 0.57 1.14
CA THR A 80 7.04 -0.08 1.33
C THR A 80 6.62 -0.06 2.79
N ALA A 81 5.32 0.06 3.03
CA ALA A 81 4.78 0.25 4.37
C ALA A 81 3.55 -0.63 4.61
N ALA A 82 3.47 -1.20 5.82
CA ALA A 82 2.39 -2.03 6.36
C ALA A 82 2.20 -3.42 5.73
N VAL A 83 2.23 -3.54 4.40
CA VAL A 83 2.04 -4.83 3.72
C VAL A 83 3.38 -5.47 3.34
N PRO A 84 3.72 -6.67 3.86
CA PRO A 84 4.95 -7.36 3.49
C PRO A 84 4.90 -7.88 2.06
N HIS A 85 6.10 -8.15 1.51
CA HIS A 85 6.28 -8.64 0.15
C HIS A 85 5.39 -9.85 -0.17
N LEU A 86 4.83 -9.89 -1.38
CA LEU A 86 3.89 -10.93 -1.84
C LEU A 86 4.46 -12.35 -1.81
N ARG A 87 5.79 -12.49 -1.75
CA ARG A 87 6.49 -13.77 -1.50
C ARG A 87 6.04 -14.42 -0.17
N PHE A 88 5.56 -13.63 0.78
CA PHE A 88 5.02 -14.06 2.05
C PHE A 88 3.48 -14.11 2.07
N ALA A 89 2.80 -14.10 0.91
CA ALA A 89 1.35 -14.14 0.81
C ALA A 89 0.72 -15.33 1.58
N HIS A 90 1.43 -16.46 1.66
CA HIS A 90 1.00 -17.62 2.45
C HIS A 90 0.79 -17.31 3.94
N ARG A 91 1.49 -16.31 4.50
CA ARG A 91 1.33 -15.89 5.91
C ARG A 91 -0.03 -15.27 6.19
N PHE A 92 -0.70 -14.74 5.17
CA PHE A 92 -2.08 -14.23 5.29
C PHE A 92 -3.11 -15.33 5.55
N LEU A 93 -2.75 -16.61 5.37
CA LEU A 93 -3.58 -17.76 5.74
C LEU A 93 -3.46 -18.15 7.22
N HIS A 94 -2.57 -17.51 7.99
CA HIS A 94 -2.44 -17.77 9.42
C HIS A 94 -3.74 -17.37 10.16
N PRO A 95 -4.26 -18.18 11.11
CA PRO A 95 -5.57 -17.92 11.73
C PRO A 95 -5.71 -16.54 12.38
N ARG A 96 -4.65 -16.03 13.01
CA ARG A 96 -4.64 -14.67 13.59
C ARG A 96 -4.80 -13.59 12.52
N GLN A 97 -4.15 -13.77 11.37
CA GLN A 97 -4.24 -12.84 10.26
C GLN A 97 -5.59 -12.96 9.55
N LEU A 98 -6.11 -14.17 9.33
CA LEU A 98 -7.45 -14.37 8.77
C LEU A 98 -8.54 -13.68 9.60
N ARG A 99 -8.39 -13.66 10.93
CA ARG A 99 -9.30 -12.91 11.82
C ARG A 99 -9.23 -11.40 11.59
N ARG A 100 -8.01 -10.83 11.42
CA ARG A 100 -7.84 -9.40 11.08
C ARG A 100 -8.39 -9.08 9.69
N SER A 101 -8.18 -9.99 8.73
CA SER A 101 -8.58 -9.86 7.32
C SER A 101 -10.01 -10.33 7.01
N TRP A 102 -10.90 -10.43 8.01
CA TRP A 102 -12.28 -10.89 7.82
C TRP A 102 -13.04 -10.10 6.73
N TYR A 103 -12.74 -8.81 6.61
CA TYR A 103 -13.36 -7.89 5.66
C TYR A 103 -13.05 -8.26 4.21
N ILE A 104 -11.91 -8.91 3.93
CA ILE A 104 -11.57 -9.38 2.57
C ILE A 104 -12.60 -10.40 2.10
N GLY A 105 -13.05 -11.30 2.99
CA GLY A 105 -14.09 -12.27 2.71
C GLY A 105 -15.45 -11.62 2.48
N LEU A 106 -15.82 -10.63 3.32
CA LEU A 106 -17.02 -9.82 3.13
C LEU A 106 -17.02 -9.15 1.74
N PHE A 107 -15.89 -8.61 1.31
CA PHE A 107 -15.74 -7.88 0.05
C PHE A 107 -15.80 -8.76 -1.21
N GLN A 108 -15.74 -10.10 -1.07
CA GLN A 108 -16.01 -11.03 -2.17
C GLN A 108 -17.50 -11.20 -2.47
N LEU A 109 -18.40 -10.84 -1.55
CA LEU A 109 -19.83 -11.10 -1.70
C LEU A 109 -20.48 -10.14 -2.70
N GLU A 110 -21.51 -10.60 -3.41
CA GLU A 110 -22.27 -9.79 -4.38
C GLU A 110 -22.88 -8.53 -3.73
N ARG A 111 -23.31 -8.65 -2.47
CA ARG A 111 -23.93 -7.54 -1.72
C ARG A 111 -22.92 -6.63 -1.02
N ALA A 112 -21.62 -6.83 -1.24
CA ALA A 112 -20.57 -6.07 -0.56
C ALA A 112 -20.64 -4.57 -0.87
N ASP A 113 -20.95 -4.18 -2.10
CA ASP A 113 -21.05 -2.77 -2.51
C ASP A 113 -22.10 -2.05 -1.67
N ALA A 114 -23.31 -2.62 -1.62
CA ALA A 114 -24.40 -2.09 -0.82
C ALA A 114 -24.08 -2.12 0.68
N ALA A 115 -23.35 -3.13 1.16
CA ALA A 115 -22.97 -3.22 2.56
C ALA A 115 -21.93 -2.17 2.97
N LEU A 116 -20.92 -1.93 2.13
CA LEU A 116 -19.91 -0.90 2.36
C LEU A 116 -20.55 0.50 2.28
N ALA A 117 -21.51 0.71 1.39
CA ALA A 117 -22.20 2.00 1.20
C ALA A 117 -23.06 2.48 2.39
N ARG A 118 -23.43 1.58 3.31
CA ARG A 118 -24.38 1.88 4.39
C ARG A 118 -23.84 2.93 5.36
N ASP A 119 -24.77 3.69 5.91
CA ASP A 119 -24.55 4.64 7.01
C ASP A 119 -23.35 5.55 6.75
N ASP A 120 -23.26 6.06 5.51
CA ASP A 120 -22.15 6.87 5.04
C ASP A 120 -20.77 6.23 5.26
N LEU A 121 -20.64 4.99 4.78
CA LEU A 121 -19.41 4.21 4.87
C LEU A 121 -18.98 3.93 6.32
N ALA A 122 -19.92 3.72 7.26
CA ALA A 122 -19.62 3.45 8.68
C ALA A 122 -18.66 2.27 8.90
N LEU A 123 -18.63 1.29 7.98
CA LEU A 123 -17.65 0.20 8.03
C LEU A 123 -16.21 0.70 7.84
N VAL A 124 -15.98 1.78 7.07
CA VAL A 124 -14.65 2.38 6.91
C VAL A 124 -14.18 2.98 8.23
N ASP A 125 -15.05 3.66 8.98
CA ASP A 125 -14.70 4.20 10.32
C ASP A 125 -14.32 3.09 11.29
N ARG A 126 -15.05 1.97 11.23
CA ARG A 126 -14.74 0.79 12.03
C ARG A 126 -13.39 0.20 11.63
N LEU A 127 -13.16 -0.03 10.33
CA LEU A 127 -11.90 -0.58 9.84
C LEU A 127 -10.72 0.33 10.20
N TRP A 128 -10.88 1.65 10.07
CA TRP A 128 -9.84 2.60 10.47
C TRP A 128 -9.43 2.43 11.93
N ARG A 129 -10.41 2.38 12.84
CA ARG A 129 -10.16 2.17 14.29
C ARG A 129 -9.58 0.80 14.58
N ASP A 130 -10.05 -0.24 13.90
CA ASP A 130 -9.56 -1.60 14.07
C ASP A 130 -8.11 -1.73 13.55
N TRP A 131 -7.74 -0.99 12.49
CA TRP A 131 -6.42 -1.06 11.84
C TRP A 131 -5.35 -0.21 12.51
N SER A 132 -5.74 0.92 13.09
CA SER A 132 -4.84 1.80 13.85
C SER A 132 -5.38 2.10 15.25
N PRO A 133 -5.30 1.12 16.18
CA PRO A 133 -5.70 1.32 17.56
C PRO A 133 -4.88 2.45 18.20
N GLY A 134 -5.56 3.42 18.82
CA GLY A 134 -4.91 4.58 19.44
C GLY A 134 -4.69 5.78 18.52
N TYR A 135 -4.99 5.65 17.23
CA TYR A 135 -5.01 6.78 16.30
C TYR A 135 -6.42 7.29 16.06
N GLU A 136 -6.71 8.47 16.62
CA GLU A 136 -7.98 9.18 16.41
C GLU A 136 -7.87 10.08 15.18
N ALA A 137 -8.29 9.57 14.02
CA ALA A 137 -8.41 10.41 12.83
C ALA A 137 -9.45 11.50 13.03
N SER A 138 -9.10 12.71 12.63
CA SER A 138 -10.02 13.84 12.61
C SER A 138 -11.19 13.58 11.65
N PRO A 139 -12.35 14.21 11.88
CA PRO A 139 -13.48 14.13 10.95
C PRO A 139 -13.09 14.50 9.51
N ASP A 140 -12.21 15.50 9.34
CA ASP A 140 -11.73 15.94 8.04
C ASP A 140 -10.85 14.89 7.33
N GLU A 141 -10.07 14.12 8.08
CA GLU A 141 -9.27 13.01 7.53
C GLU A 141 -10.18 11.89 7.02
N LEU A 142 -11.14 11.48 7.83
CA LEU A 142 -12.12 10.45 7.44
C LEU A 142 -12.98 10.91 6.27
N GLU A 143 -13.38 12.19 6.23
CA GLU A 143 -14.14 12.74 5.11
C GLU A 143 -13.32 12.77 3.81
N ARG A 144 -12.02 13.10 3.87
CA ARG A 144 -11.14 12.98 2.70
C ARG A 144 -11.02 11.56 2.18
N VAL A 145 -11.02 10.57 3.07
CA VAL A 145 -11.01 9.14 2.69
C VAL A 145 -12.35 8.75 2.06
N LYS A 146 -13.45 9.05 2.74
CA LYS A 146 -14.81 8.67 2.33
C LYS A 146 -15.24 9.33 1.02
N SER A 147 -14.92 10.60 0.82
CA SER A 147 -15.22 11.30 -0.44
C SER A 147 -14.56 10.66 -1.66
N GLY A 148 -13.37 10.07 -1.50
CA GLY A 148 -12.70 9.27 -2.54
C GLY A 148 -13.37 7.93 -2.85
N MET A 149 -14.28 7.46 -1.99
CA MET A 149 -14.99 6.18 -2.13
C MET A 149 -16.45 6.34 -2.58
N ARG A 150 -17.11 7.45 -2.22
CA ARG A 150 -18.51 7.72 -2.60
C ARG A 150 -18.65 7.71 -4.13
N GLY A 151 -19.62 6.93 -4.62
CA GLY A 151 -19.85 6.72 -6.06
C GLY A 151 -18.80 5.83 -6.77
N ARG A 152 -17.87 5.22 -6.02
CA ARG A 152 -16.73 4.43 -6.55
C ARG A 152 -16.54 3.09 -5.83
N ILE A 153 -17.54 2.65 -5.06
CA ILE A 153 -17.43 1.47 -4.20
C ILE A 153 -17.03 0.22 -4.98
N ALA A 154 -17.61 0.00 -6.17
CA ALA A 154 -17.25 -1.13 -7.03
C ALA A 154 -15.76 -1.11 -7.43
N ASP A 155 -15.18 0.07 -7.62
CA ASP A 155 -13.77 0.24 -7.93
C ASP A 155 -12.88 -0.07 -6.71
N VAL A 156 -13.25 0.46 -5.54
CA VAL A 156 -12.56 0.21 -4.27
C VAL A 156 -12.57 -1.28 -3.89
N LEU A 157 -13.70 -1.95 -4.10
CA LEU A 157 -13.82 -3.39 -3.85
C LEU A 157 -13.12 -4.24 -4.92
N GLY A 158 -12.82 -3.66 -6.08
CA GLY A 158 -12.14 -4.34 -7.19
C GLY A 158 -10.78 -4.92 -6.80
N TYR A 159 -10.02 -4.21 -5.95
CA TYR A 159 -8.74 -4.68 -5.39
C TYR A 159 -8.87 -6.01 -4.67
N TYR A 160 -9.85 -6.12 -3.75
CA TYR A 160 -10.10 -7.34 -3.00
C TYR A 160 -10.58 -8.48 -3.91
N ARG A 161 -11.46 -8.18 -4.86
CA ARG A 161 -11.97 -9.16 -5.84
C ARG A 161 -10.87 -9.70 -6.75
N ALA A 162 -9.88 -8.87 -7.07
CA ALA A 162 -8.74 -9.25 -7.90
C ALA A 162 -7.75 -10.21 -7.19
N VAL A 163 -7.69 -10.21 -5.84
CA VAL A 163 -6.82 -11.14 -5.08
C VAL A 163 -7.15 -12.60 -5.41
N ARG A 164 -8.43 -12.93 -5.58
CA ARG A 164 -8.87 -14.29 -5.95
C ARG A 164 -8.34 -14.74 -7.31
N LEU A 165 -8.03 -13.80 -8.21
CA LEU A 165 -7.65 -14.05 -9.61
C LEU A 165 -6.14 -14.00 -9.87
N ALA A 166 -5.33 -13.51 -8.93
CA ALA A 166 -3.90 -13.25 -9.13
C ALA A 166 -2.96 -14.45 -8.86
N SER A 167 -3.49 -15.66 -8.66
CA SER A 167 -2.73 -16.84 -8.19
C SER A 167 -1.68 -17.39 -9.17
N GLY A 168 -1.53 -16.83 -10.38
CA GLY A 168 -0.60 -17.28 -11.41
C GLY A 168 0.62 -16.39 -11.69
N GLU A 169 0.71 -15.19 -11.10
CA GLU A 169 1.69 -14.18 -11.48
C GLU A 169 3.04 -14.37 -10.75
N ARG A 170 3.81 -15.40 -11.14
CA ARG A 170 5.06 -15.80 -10.46
C ARG A 170 6.08 -14.67 -10.26
N VAL A 171 6.10 -13.69 -11.15
CA VAL A 171 6.98 -12.52 -11.09
C VAL A 171 6.77 -11.70 -9.80
N LEU A 172 5.56 -11.70 -9.24
CA LEU A 172 5.26 -11.03 -7.96
C LEU A 172 5.94 -11.68 -6.75
N PHE A 173 6.45 -12.91 -6.89
CA PHE A 173 7.18 -13.62 -5.84
C PHE A 173 8.71 -13.53 -6.03
N ALA A 174 9.18 -12.90 -7.10
CA ALA A 174 10.58 -12.64 -7.33
C ALA A 174 11.15 -11.75 -6.21
N ARG A 175 12.45 -11.88 -5.94
CA ARG A 175 13.09 -11.00 -4.96
C ARG A 175 13.17 -9.58 -5.51
N THR A 176 12.95 -8.59 -4.66
CA THR A 176 13.08 -7.18 -5.03
C THR A 176 14.56 -6.79 -5.12
N GLU A 177 14.99 -6.29 -6.29
CA GLU A 177 16.38 -5.87 -6.55
C GLU A 177 16.70 -4.44 -6.07
N PRO A 178 15.83 -3.43 -6.27
CA PRO A 178 16.14 -2.06 -5.84
C PRO A 178 16.46 -1.95 -4.34
N PRO A 179 17.38 -1.06 -3.93
CA PRO A 179 17.59 -0.72 -2.53
C PRO A 179 16.25 -0.36 -1.88
N SER A 180 15.96 -1.00 -0.75
CA SER A 180 14.62 -0.97 -0.18
C SER A 180 14.59 -0.53 1.28
N LEU A 181 13.47 0.05 1.68
CA LEU A 181 13.10 0.33 3.06
C LEU A 181 11.71 -0.26 3.31
N TYR A 182 11.59 -1.13 4.30
CA TYR A 182 10.30 -1.67 4.73
C TYR A 182 9.94 -1.11 6.10
N LEU A 183 8.74 -0.55 6.21
CA LEU A 183 8.20 0.06 7.41
C LEU A 183 6.95 -0.72 7.88
N HIS A 184 6.84 -1.01 9.17
CA HIS A 184 5.68 -1.71 9.71
C HIS A 184 5.30 -1.19 11.09
N GLY A 185 4.03 -0.91 11.35
CA GLY A 185 3.55 -0.47 12.66
C GLY A 185 3.55 -1.62 13.67
N GLU A 186 4.06 -1.41 14.88
CA GLU A 186 4.07 -2.46 15.91
C GLU A 186 2.67 -2.84 16.40
N ASP A 187 1.73 -1.90 16.30
CA ASP A 187 0.34 -2.05 16.75
C ASP A 187 -0.64 -2.25 15.57
N ASP A 188 -0.14 -2.64 14.39
CA ASP A 188 -0.96 -2.80 13.17
C ASP A 188 -2.07 -3.87 13.36
N GLY A 189 -3.31 -3.38 13.38
CA GLY A 189 -4.50 -4.20 13.54
C GLY A 189 -5.03 -4.78 12.22
N CYS A 190 -4.53 -4.32 11.08
CA CYS A 190 -4.85 -4.83 9.75
C CYS A 190 -3.94 -6.00 9.37
N VAL A 191 -2.62 -5.78 9.39
CA VAL A 191 -1.58 -6.75 9.06
C VAL A 191 -0.71 -6.92 10.29
N GLY A 192 -0.77 -8.08 10.94
CA GLY A 192 -0.06 -8.26 12.20
C GLY A 192 1.45 -8.15 12.06
N ILE A 193 2.10 -7.54 13.06
CA ILE A 193 3.56 -7.39 13.14
C ILE A 193 4.33 -8.69 12.93
N GLU A 194 3.76 -9.83 13.29
CA GLU A 194 4.37 -11.15 13.07
C GLU A 194 4.62 -11.45 11.58
N LEU A 195 3.86 -10.84 10.66
CA LEU A 195 4.07 -10.98 9.21
C LEU A 195 5.33 -10.24 8.73
N SER A 196 5.87 -9.29 9.52
CA SER A 196 7.12 -8.57 9.24
C SER A 196 8.39 -9.39 9.49
N GLU A 197 8.30 -10.55 10.16
CA GLU A 197 9.48 -11.32 10.55
C GLU A 197 10.20 -11.94 9.34
N GLY A 198 11.49 -11.70 9.21
CA GLY A 198 12.32 -12.28 8.13
C GLY A 198 11.96 -11.79 6.73
N VAL A 199 11.28 -10.64 6.61
CA VAL A 199 10.89 -10.05 5.32
C VAL A 199 12.08 -9.69 4.43
N GLU A 200 13.25 -9.50 5.03
CA GLU A 200 14.54 -9.32 4.36
C GLU A 200 14.80 -10.43 3.33
N GLY A 201 14.31 -11.66 3.59
CA GLY A 201 14.45 -12.80 2.69
C GLY A 201 13.77 -12.63 1.31
N ALA A 202 12.91 -11.62 1.13
CA ALA A 202 12.30 -11.27 -0.15
C ALA A 202 13.09 -10.21 -0.96
N TYR A 203 14.23 -9.74 -0.46
CA TYR A 203 15.04 -8.74 -1.16
C TYR A 203 16.36 -9.35 -1.63
N ALA A 204 16.78 -8.99 -2.84
CA ALA A 204 18.09 -9.32 -3.38
C ALA A 204 19.06 -8.15 -3.23
N GLY A 205 18.54 -6.91 -3.22
CA GLY A 205 19.31 -5.71 -2.90
C GLY A 205 19.33 -5.38 -1.40
N PRO A 206 20.04 -4.30 -1.01
CA PRO A 206 20.06 -3.82 0.37
C PRO A 206 18.65 -3.50 0.88
N ILE A 207 18.37 -3.88 2.12
CA ILE A 207 17.07 -3.66 2.76
C ILE A 207 17.27 -3.20 4.21
N ASP A 208 16.60 -2.11 4.56
CA ASP A 208 16.37 -1.72 5.95
C ASP A 208 14.94 -2.10 6.35
N VAL A 209 14.78 -2.76 7.48
CA VAL A 209 13.47 -3.06 8.08
C VAL A 209 13.31 -2.23 9.34
N VAL A 210 12.23 -1.46 9.43
CA VAL A 210 11.92 -0.60 10.57
C VAL A 210 10.54 -0.95 11.09
N ARG A 211 10.50 -1.37 12.34
CA ARG A 211 9.27 -1.44 13.13
C ARG A 211 9.05 -0.07 13.77
N VAL A 212 7.84 0.46 13.63
CA VAL A 212 7.47 1.80 14.06
C VAL A 212 6.68 1.68 15.37
N PRO A 213 7.27 2.02 16.52
CA PRO A 213 6.61 1.87 17.81
C PRO A 213 5.43 2.82 17.95
N GLY A 214 4.36 2.37 18.60
CA GLY A 214 3.17 3.19 18.83
C GLY A 214 2.48 3.61 17.54
N ALA A 215 2.56 2.78 16.49
CA ALA A 215 1.89 2.99 15.22
C ALA A 215 1.16 1.72 14.80
N GLY A 216 -0.07 1.90 14.34
CA GLY A 216 -0.84 0.87 13.64
C GLY A 216 -0.59 0.88 12.14
N HIS A 217 -1.65 0.59 11.39
CA HIS A 217 -1.59 0.40 9.95
C HIS A 217 -1.23 1.67 9.17
N PHE A 218 -1.66 2.84 9.63
CA PHE A 218 -1.41 4.13 9.00
C PHE A 218 -0.17 4.83 9.59
N LEU A 219 0.90 4.06 9.85
CA LEU A 219 2.15 4.50 10.49
C LEU A 219 2.74 5.83 10.00
N HIS A 220 2.53 6.21 8.74
CA HIS A 220 3.04 7.46 8.17
C HIS A 220 2.19 8.69 8.56
N LEU A 221 0.95 8.48 8.99
CA LEU A 221 0.08 9.48 9.61
C LEU A 221 0.27 9.50 11.14
N GLU A 222 0.49 8.33 11.74
CA GLU A 222 0.58 8.15 13.20
C GLU A 222 1.93 8.58 13.78
N GLN A 223 3.03 8.28 13.08
CA GLN A 223 4.40 8.60 13.50
C GLN A 223 5.16 9.32 12.38
N PRO A 224 4.66 10.49 11.90
CA PRO A 224 5.17 11.13 10.70
C PRO A 224 6.63 11.57 10.83
N GLU A 225 7.09 12.00 12.01
CA GLU A 225 8.48 12.43 12.23
C GLU A 225 9.46 11.26 12.08
N LEU A 226 9.13 10.10 12.67
CA LEU A 226 9.96 8.90 12.57
C LEU A 226 9.97 8.37 11.12
N VAL A 227 8.79 8.25 10.50
CA VAL A 227 8.68 7.77 9.12
C VAL A 227 9.41 8.71 8.14
N ASN A 228 9.20 10.02 8.23
CA ASN A 228 9.90 10.97 7.35
C ASN A 228 11.42 10.92 7.54
N ARG A 229 11.90 10.79 8.78
CA ARG A 229 13.34 10.68 9.06
C ARG A 229 13.97 9.44 8.43
N ARG A 230 13.32 8.28 8.58
CA ARG A 230 13.80 7.02 7.99
C ARG A 230 13.72 7.04 6.46
N LEU A 231 12.64 7.57 5.92
CA LEU A 231 12.46 7.75 4.47
C LEU A 231 13.56 8.67 3.91
N LEU A 232 13.75 9.86 4.45
CA LEU A 232 14.76 10.81 3.96
C LEU A 232 16.18 10.25 4.05
N ALA A 233 16.52 9.55 5.14
CA ALA A 233 17.82 8.88 5.27
C ALA A 233 18.03 7.81 4.18
N HIS A 234 16.98 7.02 3.89
CA HIS A 234 17.02 6.02 2.84
C HIS A 234 17.21 6.66 1.45
N LEU A 235 16.44 7.72 1.14
CA LEU A 235 16.53 8.44 -0.13
C LEU A 235 17.89 9.11 -0.33
N ALA A 236 18.48 9.73 0.71
CA ALA A 236 19.76 10.44 0.61
C ALA A 236 20.96 9.50 0.42
N SER A 237 20.82 8.21 0.71
CA SER A 237 21.90 7.23 0.60
C SER A 237 22.12 6.71 -0.83
N ARG A 238 21.33 7.16 -1.81
CA ARG A 238 21.23 6.59 -3.16
C ARG A 238 21.06 7.65 -4.26
#